data_AF-A0A7C4VYW6-F1
#
_entry.id   AF-A0A7C4VYW6-F1
#
_cell.length_a   1.000
_cell.length_b   1.000
_cell.length_c   1.000
_cell.angle_alpha   90.00
_cell.angle_beta   90.00
_cell.angle_gamma   90.00
#
_symmetry.space_group_name_H-M   'P 1'
#
loop_
_entity.id
_entity.type
_entity.pdbx_description
1 polymer ?
#
loop_
_entity_poly.entity_id
_entity_poly.type
_entity_poly.pdbx_seq_one_letter_code
_entity_poly.pdbx_strand_id
1 'polypeptide(L)'
;MTALRYRELTYRLRGLIFETRKKLKTGWSEEIYHQGLVQLLQEQDIPVEFKPRKAIIHRGVEVHLFECDLIVWDLIILELKVLPFTTFAPAHYAQLIHYLKCWGKDLGLLVNFGSTRAQIERVVWDEPVLEIYQNHDPIIPYMDDKDRVYLRQVCQSILDIGRKYGLGYPETMYRKIAEIEIRHRGLNCQAGVQIPAKLGDQILAQYTSDHLFIENSCLLNIRSLLDFPTQYDFARIKTYLNNLGLKFGLIANFGKKQLQIYGVSPE
;
A
#
# COMPACT_ATOMS: atom_id res chain seq x y z
N MET A 1 -22.41 -22.73 -3.14
CA MET A 1 -21.40 -22.29 -4.13
C MET A 1 -21.67 -20.83 -4.46
N THR A 2 -20.77 -19.93 -4.12
CA THR A 2 -20.90 -18.50 -4.44
C THR A 2 -20.69 -18.31 -5.93
N ALA A 3 -21.59 -17.61 -6.62
CA ALA A 3 -21.46 -17.34 -8.05
C ALA A 3 -20.23 -16.46 -8.33
N LEU A 4 -19.49 -16.75 -9.41
CA LEU A 4 -18.29 -15.99 -9.79
C LEU A 4 -18.70 -14.61 -10.34
N ARG A 5 -18.26 -13.51 -9.71
CA ARG A 5 -18.61 -12.14 -10.16
C ARG A 5 -18.19 -11.91 -11.62
N TYR A 6 -19.10 -11.41 -12.44
CA TYR A 6 -18.85 -11.11 -13.87
C TYR A 6 -18.30 -12.30 -14.67
N ARG A 7 -18.75 -13.53 -14.40
CA ARG A 7 -18.26 -14.76 -15.05
C ARG A 7 -18.14 -14.63 -16.57
N GLU A 8 -19.24 -14.30 -17.25
CA GLU A 8 -19.28 -14.23 -18.72
C GLU A 8 -18.38 -13.11 -19.28
N LEU A 9 -18.40 -11.93 -18.64
CA LEU A 9 -17.53 -10.81 -19.03
C LEU A 9 -16.05 -11.18 -18.90
N THR A 10 -15.69 -11.85 -17.81
CA THR A 10 -14.30 -12.26 -17.57
C THR A 10 -13.87 -13.37 -18.50
N TYR A 11 -14.77 -14.27 -18.90
CA TYR A 11 -14.49 -15.27 -19.93
C TYR A 11 -14.16 -14.61 -21.28
N ARG A 12 -14.99 -13.65 -21.71
CA ARG A 12 -14.76 -12.87 -22.94
C ARG A 12 -13.44 -12.10 -22.88
N LEU A 13 -13.18 -11.39 -21.79
CA LEU A 13 -11.96 -10.60 -21.59
C LEU A 13 -10.69 -11.47 -21.59
N ARG A 14 -10.73 -12.65 -20.95
CA ARG A 14 -9.62 -13.62 -20.99
C ARG A 14 -9.33 -14.09 -22.40
N GLY A 15 -10.36 -14.31 -23.21
CA GLY A 15 -10.21 -14.64 -24.63
C GLY A 15 -9.35 -13.62 -25.37
N LEU A 16 -9.64 -12.32 -25.19
CA LEU A 16 -8.90 -11.22 -25.82
C LEU A 16 -7.47 -11.08 -25.29
N ILE A 17 -7.23 -11.34 -24.00
CA ILE A 17 -5.88 -11.39 -23.43
C ILE A 17 -5.05 -12.50 -24.10
N PHE A 18 -5.61 -13.70 -24.25
CA PHE A 18 -4.91 -14.80 -24.92
C PHE A 18 -4.70 -14.52 -26.41
N GLU A 19 -5.68 -13.90 -27.07
CA GLU A 19 -5.56 -13.49 -28.46
C GLU A 19 -4.46 -12.45 -28.66
N THR A 20 -4.38 -11.44 -27.80
CA THR A 20 -3.31 -10.43 -27.78
C THR A 20 -1.95 -11.11 -27.70
N ARG A 21 -1.78 -12.03 -26.74
CA ARG A 21 -0.52 -12.77 -26.58
C ARG A 21 -0.18 -13.68 -27.76
N LYS A 22 -1.19 -14.23 -28.44
CA LYS A 22 -1.04 -15.06 -29.63
C LYS A 22 -0.60 -14.23 -30.84
N LYS A 23 -1.23 -13.07 -31.05
CA LYS A 23 -0.93 -12.16 -32.17
C LYS A 23 0.46 -11.51 -32.02
N LEU A 24 0.78 -11.00 -30.82
CA LEU A 24 2.04 -10.27 -30.58
C LEU A 24 3.24 -11.18 -30.30
N LYS A 25 3.04 -12.44 -29.89
CA LYS A 25 4.10 -13.35 -29.40
C LYS A 25 4.83 -12.77 -28.17
N THR A 26 5.99 -13.32 -27.80
CA THR A 26 6.77 -12.90 -26.62
C THR A 26 7.87 -11.91 -27.01
N GLY A 27 8.40 -11.17 -26.02
CA GLY A 27 9.58 -10.30 -26.18
C GLY A 27 9.29 -8.79 -26.19
N TRP A 28 8.03 -8.39 -25.99
CA TRP A 28 7.63 -6.99 -25.99
C TRP A 28 7.48 -6.41 -24.59
N SER A 29 7.51 -5.08 -24.50
CA SER A 29 7.26 -4.33 -23.27
C SER A 29 5.78 -4.37 -22.87
N GLU A 30 5.50 -4.02 -21.62
CA GLU A 30 4.12 -3.88 -21.09
C GLU A 30 3.28 -2.94 -21.95
N GLU A 31 3.85 -1.82 -22.40
CA GLU A 31 3.18 -0.83 -23.26
C GLU A 31 2.69 -1.41 -24.59
N ILE A 32 3.48 -2.28 -25.23
CA ILE A 32 3.08 -2.88 -26.52
C ILE A 32 1.93 -3.87 -26.33
N TYR A 33 1.95 -4.66 -25.25
CA TYR A 33 0.83 -5.54 -24.93
C TYR A 33 -0.43 -4.75 -24.52
N HIS A 34 -0.25 -3.65 -23.80
CA HIS A 34 -1.34 -2.71 -23.48
C HIS A 34 -2.02 -2.24 -24.77
N GLN A 35 -1.26 -1.63 -25.69
CA GLN A 35 -1.78 -1.13 -26.97
C GLN A 35 -2.46 -2.23 -27.79
N GLY A 36 -1.88 -3.43 -27.84
CA GLY A 36 -2.48 -4.56 -28.55
C GLY A 36 -3.80 -5.03 -27.94
N LEU A 37 -3.90 -5.10 -26.61
CA LEU A 37 -5.13 -5.47 -25.93
C LEU A 37 -6.22 -4.40 -26.11
N VAL A 38 -5.83 -3.12 -26.02
CA VAL A 38 -6.72 -1.98 -26.31
C VAL A 38 -7.33 -2.08 -27.70
N GLN A 39 -6.50 -2.33 -28.71
CA GLN A 39 -6.98 -2.49 -30.08
C GLN A 39 -8.00 -3.61 -30.20
N LEU A 40 -7.73 -4.80 -29.63
CA LEU A 40 -8.68 -5.91 -29.68
C LEU A 40 -9.99 -5.64 -28.92
N LEU A 41 -9.93 -4.89 -27.82
CA LEU A 41 -11.13 -4.48 -27.09
C LEU A 41 -11.99 -3.53 -27.94
N GLN A 42 -11.35 -2.57 -28.61
CA GLN A 42 -12.04 -1.61 -29.49
C GLN A 42 -12.64 -2.28 -30.74
N GLU A 43 -11.92 -3.21 -31.38
CA GLU A 43 -12.43 -4.01 -32.51
C GLU A 43 -13.67 -4.84 -32.15
N GLN A 44 -13.91 -5.07 -30.86
CA GLN A 44 -15.04 -5.84 -30.33
C GLN A 44 -16.12 -4.96 -29.70
N ASP A 45 -16.05 -3.64 -29.91
CA ASP A 45 -16.93 -2.62 -29.33
C ASP A 45 -17.07 -2.76 -27.80
N ILE A 46 -15.98 -3.14 -27.12
CA ILE A 46 -15.95 -3.26 -25.66
C ILE A 46 -15.55 -1.91 -25.05
N PRO A 47 -16.39 -1.30 -24.18
CA PRO A 47 -16.04 -0.08 -23.46
C PRO A 47 -14.79 -0.27 -22.60
N VAL A 48 -13.82 0.61 -22.75
CA VAL A 48 -12.57 0.57 -22.00
C VAL A 48 -11.99 1.97 -21.83
N GLU A 49 -11.52 2.27 -20.63
CA GLU A 49 -10.68 3.42 -20.33
C GLU A 49 -9.21 3.00 -20.23
N PHE A 50 -8.31 3.83 -20.76
CA PHE A 50 -6.87 3.57 -20.81
C PHE A 50 -6.12 4.52 -19.89
N LYS A 51 -5.22 3.98 -19.07
CA LYS A 51 -4.41 4.77 -18.12
C LYS A 51 -5.22 5.81 -17.35
N PRO A 52 -6.44 5.51 -16.86
CA PRO A 52 -7.21 6.50 -16.13
C PRO A 52 -6.46 6.89 -14.86
N ARG A 53 -6.48 8.20 -14.56
CA ARG A 53 -5.78 8.78 -13.42
C ARG A 53 -6.76 9.26 -12.36
N LYS A 54 -6.45 8.99 -11.09
CA LYS A 54 -7.24 9.49 -9.96
C LYS A 54 -6.35 9.92 -8.80
N ALA A 55 -6.42 11.21 -8.47
CA ALA A 55 -5.71 11.80 -7.34
C ALA A 55 -6.50 11.60 -6.04
N ILE A 56 -5.81 11.30 -4.95
CA ILE A 56 -6.36 11.43 -3.60
C ILE A 56 -5.84 12.71 -2.99
N ILE A 57 -6.77 13.57 -2.57
CA ILE A 57 -6.48 14.86 -1.94
C ILE A 57 -6.83 14.76 -0.46
N HIS A 58 -5.91 15.22 0.38
CA HIS A 58 -6.08 15.33 1.81
C HIS A 58 -5.69 16.72 2.27
N ARG A 59 -6.65 17.46 2.86
CA ARG A 59 -6.44 18.84 3.34
C ARG A 59 -5.82 19.77 2.28
N GLY A 60 -6.31 19.66 1.05
CA GLY A 60 -5.85 20.46 -0.09
C GLY A 60 -4.53 19.99 -0.73
N VAL A 61 -3.91 18.93 -0.20
CA VAL A 61 -2.65 18.37 -0.72
C VAL A 61 -2.92 17.06 -1.46
N GLU A 62 -2.42 16.91 -2.68
CA GLU A 62 -2.40 15.61 -3.37
C GLU A 62 -1.44 14.66 -2.63
N VAL A 63 -1.98 13.58 -2.05
CA VAL A 63 -1.20 12.60 -1.29
C VAL A 63 -0.76 11.41 -2.13
N HIS A 64 -1.50 11.12 -3.21
CA HIS A 64 -1.18 10.06 -4.16
C HIS A 64 -1.94 10.26 -5.48
N LEU A 65 -1.32 9.88 -6.60
CA LEU A 65 -1.95 9.81 -7.92
C LEU A 65 -1.92 8.35 -8.38
N PHE A 66 -3.09 7.73 -8.50
CA PHE A 66 -3.20 6.39 -9.06
C PHE A 66 -3.36 6.45 -10.58
N GLU A 67 -2.74 5.51 -11.27
CA GLU A 67 -2.90 5.25 -12.71
C GLU A 67 -2.91 3.73 -12.89
N CYS A 68 -4.05 3.14 -13.25
CA CYS A 68 -4.13 1.72 -13.61
C CYS A 68 -4.10 1.55 -15.12
N ASP A 69 -3.75 0.36 -15.62
CA ASP A 69 -3.59 0.16 -17.07
C ASP A 69 -4.91 0.32 -17.84
N LEU A 70 -5.95 -0.39 -17.40
CA LEU A 70 -7.25 -0.45 -18.07
C LEU A 70 -8.41 -0.58 -17.08
N ILE A 71 -9.53 0.06 -17.39
CA ILE A 71 -10.83 -0.21 -16.78
C ILE A 71 -11.81 -0.62 -17.88
N VAL A 72 -12.28 -1.86 -17.84
CA VAL A 72 -13.15 -2.44 -18.87
C VAL A 72 -14.58 -2.56 -18.35
N TRP A 73 -15.55 -2.15 -19.18
CA TRP A 73 -16.98 -2.03 -18.86
C TRP A 73 -17.31 -1.14 -17.65
N ASP A 74 -16.38 -0.30 -17.19
CA ASP A 74 -16.46 0.37 -15.88
C ASP A 74 -16.67 -0.62 -14.70
N LEU A 75 -16.24 -1.88 -14.84
CA LEU A 75 -16.45 -2.94 -13.85
C LEU A 75 -15.17 -3.66 -13.45
N ILE A 76 -14.25 -3.89 -14.40
CA ILE A 76 -13.09 -4.75 -14.21
C ILE A 76 -11.82 -3.95 -14.44
N ILE A 77 -10.94 -3.89 -13.45
CA ILE A 77 -9.60 -3.30 -13.60
C ILE A 77 -8.65 -4.36 -14.14
N LEU A 78 -7.81 -4.00 -15.12
CA LEU A 78 -6.65 -4.81 -15.48
C LEU A 78 -5.37 -4.11 -15.06
N GLU A 79 -4.45 -4.91 -14.54
CA GLU A 79 -3.07 -4.52 -14.31
C GLU A 79 -2.17 -5.51 -15.06
N LEU A 80 -1.41 -4.99 -16.02
CA LEU A 80 -0.59 -5.76 -16.95
C LEU A 80 0.85 -5.78 -16.45
N LYS A 81 1.51 -6.92 -16.68
CA LYS A 81 2.91 -7.14 -16.37
C LYS A 81 3.61 -7.93 -17.47
N VAL A 82 4.91 -7.74 -17.59
CA VAL A 82 5.80 -8.62 -18.37
C VAL A 82 6.85 -9.20 -17.44
N LEU A 83 6.56 -10.39 -16.92
CA LEU A 83 7.42 -11.14 -15.98
C LEU A 83 7.92 -12.42 -16.68
N PRO A 84 9.07 -12.37 -17.38
CA PRO A 84 9.57 -13.50 -18.17
C PRO A 84 10.14 -14.63 -17.32
N PHE A 85 10.68 -14.32 -16.14
CA PHE A 85 11.42 -15.27 -15.29
C PHE A 85 10.81 -15.44 -13.89
N THR A 86 9.71 -14.75 -13.60
CA THR A 86 9.10 -14.70 -12.28
C THR A 86 7.58 -14.75 -12.37
N THR A 87 6.94 -15.07 -11.25
CA THR A 87 5.49 -14.98 -11.07
C THR A 87 5.11 -13.64 -10.43
N PHE A 88 3.81 -13.40 -10.24
CA PHE A 88 3.36 -12.20 -9.54
C PHE A 88 3.91 -12.16 -8.11
N ALA A 89 4.61 -11.09 -7.77
CA ALA A 89 5.00 -10.78 -6.41
C ALA A 89 3.81 -10.20 -5.62
N PRO A 90 3.81 -10.29 -4.27
CA PRO A 90 2.78 -9.67 -3.42
C PRO A 90 2.52 -8.19 -3.72
N ALA A 91 3.56 -7.45 -4.13
CA ALA A 91 3.46 -6.05 -4.53
C ALA A 91 2.52 -5.81 -5.74
N HIS A 92 2.45 -6.75 -6.69
CA HIS A 92 1.53 -6.65 -7.83
C HIS A 92 0.08 -6.81 -7.40
N TYR A 93 -0.20 -7.74 -6.47
CA TYR A 93 -1.53 -7.89 -5.88
C TYR A 93 -1.93 -6.66 -5.08
N ALA A 94 -1.02 -6.12 -4.26
CA ALA A 94 -1.24 -4.89 -3.51
C ALA A 94 -1.56 -3.70 -4.44
N GLN A 95 -0.80 -3.55 -5.52
CA GLN A 95 -1.06 -2.52 -6.53
C GLN A 95 -2.47 -2.61 -7.12
N LEU A 96 -2.89 -3.82 -7.54
CA LEU A 96 -4.25 -4.01 -8.05
C LEU A 96 -5.32 -3.72 -6.99
N ILE A 97 -5.12 -4.13 -5.74
CA ILE A 97 -6.04 -3.83 -4.62
C ILE A 97 -6.18 -2.31 -4.42
N HIS A 98 -5.08 -1.55 -4.50
CA HIS A 98 -5.12 -0.10 -4.37
C HIS A 98 -6.02 0.53 -5.45
N TYR A 99 -5.95 0.03 -6.69
CA TYR A 99 -6.80 0.49 -7.78
C TYR A 99 -8.25 0.08 -7.58
N LEU A 100 -8.52 -1.17 -7.22
CA LEU A 100 -9.88 -1.64 -6.92
C LEU A 100 -10.54 -0.75 -5.88
N LYS A 101 -9.82 -0.45 -4.80
CA LYS A 101 -10.29 0.50 -3.80
C LYS A 101 -10.46 1.92 -4.33
N CYS A 102 -9.47 2.46 -5.02
CA CYS A 102 -9.49 3.85 -5.50
C CYS A 102 -10.67 4.13 -6.43
N TRP A 103 -11.02 3.18 -7.32
CA TRP A 103 -12.15 3.28 -8.24
C TRP A 103 -13.46 2.66 -7.73
N GLY A 104 -13.48 2.11 -6.51
CA GLY A 104 -14.67 1.47 -5.95
C GLY A 104 -15.12 0.25 -6.76
N LYS A 105 -14.17 -0.51 -7.32
CA LYS A 105 -14.39 -1.73 -8.09
C LYS A 105 -14.03 -2.94 -7.24
N ASP A 106 -14.65 -4.07 -7.54
CA ASP A 106 -14.59 -5.26 -6.69
C ASP A 106 -13.95 -6.47 -7.39
N LEU A 107 -13.60 -6.31 -8.68
CA LEU A 107 -12.89 -7.30 -9.47
C LEU A 107 -11.77 -6.69 -10.29
N GLY A 108 -10.58 -7.29 -10.20
CA GLY A 108 -9.47 -7.00 -11.09
C GLY A 108 -8.81 -8.26 -11.64
N LEU A 109 -8.10 -8.11 -12.76
CA LEU A 109 -7.26 -9.13 -13.37
C LEU A 109 -5.81 -8.67 -13.40
N LEU A 110 -4.92 -9.45 -12.78
CA LEU A 110 -3.48 -9.34 -12.98
C LEU A 110 -3.10 -10.19 -14.18
N VAL A 111 -2.46 -9.59 -15.18
CA VAL A 111 -2.12 -10.26 -16.44
C VAL A 111 -0.62 -10.24 -16.66
N ASN A 112 0.01 -11.41 -16.78
CA ASN A 112 1.42 -11.52 -17.12
C ASN A 112 1.55 -12.00 -18.57
N PHE A 113 2.10 -11.14 -19.43
CA PHE A 113 2.38 -11.44 -20.82
C PHE A 113 3.80 -11.99 -21.07
N GLY A 114 4.69 -11.90 -20.08
CA GLY A 114 6.11 -12.27 -20.20
C GLY A 114 6.38 -13.77 -20.25
N SER A 115 5.49 -14.59 -19.70
CA SER A 115 5.61 -16.04 -19.71
C SER A 115 5.34 -16.66 -21.11
N THR A 116 5.64 -17.95 -21.27
CA THR A 116 5.42 -18.70 -22.53
C THR A 116 3.95 -18.67 -22.99
N ARG A 117 3.02 -18.54 -22.05
CA ARG A 117 1.59 -18.26 -22.25
C ARG A 117 1.19 -17.09 -21.37
N ALA A 118 0.16 -16.33 -21.73
CA ALA A 118 -0.37 -15.32 -20.83
C ALA A 118 -0.88 -15.99 -19.54
N GLN A 119 -0.52 -15.45 -18.38
CA GLN A 119 -1.05 -15.87 -17.10
C GLN A 119 -2.03 -14.80 -16.61
N ILE A 120 -3.13 -15.23 -16.00
CA ILE A 120 -4.19 -14.32 -15.55
C ILE A 120 -4.61 -14.74 -14.15
N GLU A 121 -4.36 -13.86 -13.19
CA GLU A 121 -4.80 -14.01 -11.80
C GLU A 121 -6.03 -13.14 -11.56
N ARG A 122 -7.05 -13.73 -10.94
CA ARG A 122 -8.31 -13.07 -10.64
C ARG A 122 -8.29 -12.60 -9.19
N VAL A 123 -8.38 -11.30 -8.97
CA VAL A 123 -8.34 -10.70 -7.63
C VAL A 123 -9.69 -10.07 -7.32
N VAL A 124 -10.33 -10.54 -6.26
CA VAL A 124 -11.57 -9.95 -5.74
C VAL A 124 -11.21 -9.07 -4.56
N TRP A 125 -11.75 -7.86 -4.55
CA TRP A 125 -11.64 -6.93 -3.44
C TRP A 125 -13.02 -6.66 -2.87
N ASP A 126 -13.16 -6.95 -1.58
CA ASP A 126 -14.28 -6.52 -0.77
C ASP A 126 -13.69 -5.62 0.32
N GLU A 127 -14.14 -4.36 0.37
CA GLU A 127 -13.62 -3.43 1.36
C GLU A 127 -13.93 -3.97 2.76
N PRO A 128 -12.91 -4.21 3.60
CA PRO A 128 -13.12 -4.80 4.91
C PRO A 128 -13.82 -3.80 5.83
N VAL A 129 -14.68 -4.31 6.72
CA VAL A 129 -15.16 -3.53 7.87
C VAL A 129 -13.96 -3.17 8.74
N LEU A 130 -13.83 -1.90 9.09
CA LEU A 130 -12.70 -1.42 9.87
C LEU A 130 -12.77 -1.95 11.31
N GLU A 131 -11.96 -2.95 11.61
CA GLU A 131 -11.65 -3.37 12.97
C GLU A 131 -10.41 -2.63 13.48
N ILE A 132 -10.35 -2.35 14.78
CA ILE A 132 -9.26 -1.59 15.41
C ILE A 132 -8.67 -2.40 16.55
N TYR A 133 -7.35 -2.53 16.55
CA TYR A 133 -6.57 -3.12 17.63
C TYR A 133 -5.47 -2.15 18.07
N GLN A 134 -5.28 -2.04 19.39
CA GLN A 134 -4.21 -1.23 19.95
C GLN A 134 -3.55 -1.99 21.10
N ASN A 135 -2.22 -1.98 21.13
CA ASN A 135 -1.44 -2.48 22.24
C ASN A 135 -0.28 -1.53 22.52
N HIS A 136 -0.37 -0.79 23.61
CA HIS A 136 0.66 0.16 24.03
C HIS A 136 1.37 -0.28 25.31
N ASP A 137 1.02 -1.42 25.90
CA ASP A 137 1.56 -1.90 27.17
C ASP A 137 3.11 -1.91 27.21
N PRO A 138 3.83 -2.30 26.13
CA PRO A 138 5.30 -2.30 26.13
C PRO A 138 5.94 -0.92 26.32
N ILE A 139 5.24 0.16 26.00
CA ILE A 139 5.82 1.52 26.04
C ILE A 139 5.41 2.30 27.29
N ILE A 140 4.29 1.93 27.93
CA ILE A 140 3.74 2.63 29.10
C ILE A 140 4.76 2.87 30.25
N PRO A 141 5.64 1.91 30.60
CA PRO A 141 6.62 2.13 31.69
C PRO A 141 7.66 3.21 31.40
N TYR A 142 7.92 3.53 30.13
CA TYR A 142 9.00 4.43 29.72
C TYR A 142 8.52 5.86 29.40
N MET A 143 7.22 6.12 29.53
CA MET A 143 6.58 7.38 29.12
C MET A 143 6.34 8.33 30.29
N ASP A 144 6.72 9.58 30.11
CA ASP A 144 6.29 10.69 30.98
C ASP A 144 4.90 11.22 30.56
N ASP A 145 4.39 12.22 31.28
CA ASP A 145 3.06 12.79 31.02
C ASP A 145 2.97 13.46 29.64
N LYS A 146 4.07 14.05 29.17
CA LYS A 146 4.14 14.71 27.87
C LYS A 146 4.10 13.68 26.75
N ASP A 147 4.85 12.59 26.88
CA ASP A 147 4.82 11.45 25.96
C ASP A 147 3.40 10.85 25.84
N ARG A 148 2.66 10.75 26.95
CA ARG A 148 1.27 10.25 26.95
C ARG A 148 0.30 11.18 26.23
N VAL A 149 0.53 12.48 26.24
CA VAL A 149 -0.25 13.45 25.45
C VAL A 149 0.04 13.25 23.96
N TYR A 150 1.32 13.15 23.59
CA TYR A 150 1.74 12.93 22.21
C TYR A 150 1.19 11.62 21.64
N LEU A 151 1.31 10.52 22.39
CA LEU A 151 0.75 9.23 22.00
C LEU A 151 -0.74 9.32 21.68
N ARG A 152 -1.53 9.97 22.56
CA ARG A 152 -2.98 10.13 22.34
C ARG A 152 -3.27 10.88 21.05
N GLN A 153 -2.55 11.96 20.76
CA GLN A 153 -2.75 12.75 19.55
C GLN A 153 -2.32 12.00 18.27
N VAL A 154 -1.22 11.25 18.34
CA VAL A 154 -0.74 10.42 17.22
C VAL A 154 -1.72 9.28 16.96
N CYS A 155 -2.11 8.51 17.97
CA CYS A 155 -3.11 7.44 17.82
C CYS A 155 -4.43 8.00 17.28
N GLN A 156 -4.92 9.14 17.80
CA GLN A 156 -6.14 9.76 17.28
C GLN A 156 -6.02 10.13 15.79
N SER A 157 -4.85 10.60 15.35
CA SER A 157 -4.57 10.86 13.93
C SER A 157 -4.69 9.59 13.10
N ILE A 158 -4.05 8.50 13.53
CA ILE A 158 -4.09 7.20 12.83
C ILE A 158 -5.51 6.62 12.79
N LEU A 159 -6.26 6.72 13.89
CA LEU A 159 -7.65 6.27 13.96
C LEU A 159 -8.56 7.05 13.00
N ASP A 160 -8.40 8.37 12.93
CA ASP A 160 -9.19 9.21 12.03
C ASP A 160 -8.84 8.96 10.55
N ILE A 161 -7.59 8.65 10.24
CA ILE A 161 -7.17 8.18 8.92
C ILE A 161 -7.85 6.85 8.60
N GLY A 162 -7.83 5.89 9.52
CA GLY A 162 -8.51 4.60 9.35
C GLY A 162 -10.00 4.77 9.08
N ARG A 163 -10.69 5.61 9.86
CA ARG A 163 -12.13 5.89 9.71
C ARG A 163 -12.46 6.58 8.39
N LYS A 164 -11.62 7.52 7.95
CA LYS A 164 -11.88 8.30 6.74
C LYS A 164 -11.52 7.56 5.46
N TYR A 165 -10.40 6.83 5.46
CA TYR A 165 -9.84 6.22 4.27
C TYR A 165 -9.98 4.71 4.22
N GLY A 166 -10.34 4.02 5.31
CA GLY A 166 -10.40 2.55 5.37
C GLY A 166 -9.02 1.90 5.24
N LEU A 167 -9.00 0.62 4.83
CA LEU A 167 -7.80 -0.23 4.68
C LEU A 167 -7.50 -0.54 3.21
N GLY A 168 -6.24 -0.81 2.85
CA GLY A 168 -5.88 -1.20 1.48
C GLY A 168 -5.47 -0.06 0.54
N TYR A 169 -4.91 1.03 1.07
CA TYR A 169 -4.09 1.98 0.31
C TYR A 169 -2.60 1.73 0.56
N PRO A 170 -1.68 2.26 -0.28
CA PRO A 170 -0.25 2.05 -0.10
C PRO A 170 0.30 2.76 1.14
N GLU A 171 1.35 2.17 1.74
CA GLU A 171 2.10 2.75 2.88
C GLU A 171 2.54 4.20 2.62
N THR A 172 2.97 4.50 1.40
CA THR A 172 3.41 5.84 1.00
C THR A 172 2.29 6.89 1.12
N MET A 173 1.07 6.52 0.77
CA MET A 173 -0.11 7.39 0.90
C MET A 173 -0.48 7.57 2.38
N TYR A 174 -0.61 6.47 3.14
CA TYR A 174 -0.94 6.56 4.57
C TYR A 174 0.09 7.37 5.35
N ARG A 175 1.38 7.21 5.05
CA ARG A 175 2.46 7.98 5.67
C ARG A 175 2.34 9.48 5.38
N LYS A 176 2.10 9.86 4.13
CA LYS A 176 1.92 11.28 3.77
C LYS A 176 0.69 11.89 4.44
N ILE A 177 -0.41 11.13 4.52
CA ILE A 177 -1.61 11.57 5.25
C ILE A 177 -1.31 11.70 6.76
N ALA A 178 -0.63 10.71 7.36
CA ALA A 178 -0.28 10.73 8.77
C ALA A 178 0.59 11.92 9.13
N GLU A 179 1.60 12.24 8.31
CA GLU A 179 2.42 13.44 8.50
C GLU A 179 1.57 14.72 8.51
N ILE A 180 0.63 14.86 7.57
CA ILE A 180 -0.25 16.02 7.48
C ILE A 180 -1.21 16.09 8.69
N GLU A 181 -1.85 14.98 9.06
CA GLU A 181 -2.80 14.94 10.19
C GLU A 181 -2.12 15.21 11.53
N ILE A 182 -0.93 14.64 11.76
CA ILE A 182 -0.17 14.86 12.99
C ILE A 182 0.25 16.34 13.10
N ARG A 183 0.75 16.93 12.00
CA ARG A 183 1.06 18.38 11.95
C ARG A 183 -0.16 19.26 12.18
N HIS A 184 -1.30 18.90 11.60
CA HIS A 184 -2.55 19.64 11.80
C HIS A 184 -3.02 19.64 13.27
N ARG A 185 -2.61 18.65 14.07
CA ARG A 185 -2.87 18.62 15.52
C ARG A 185 -1.86 19.41 16.36
N GLY A 186 -0.92 20.11 15.71
CA GLY A 186 0.08 20.94 16.37
C GLY A 186 1.34 20.18 16.82
N LEU A 187 1.53 18.95 16.35
CA LEU A 187 2.75 18.18 16.62
C LEU A 187 3.77 18.36 15.49
N ASN A 188 5.04 18.54 15.87
CA ASN A 188 6.15 18.43 14.95
C ASN A 188 6.26 17.00 14.47
N CYS A 189 6.22 16.81 13.16
CA CYS A 189 6.36 15.52 12.51
C CYS A 189 7.19 15.69 11.25
N GLN A 190 8.16 14.83 11.01
CA GLN A 190 8.98 14.84 9.80
C GLN A 190 9.24 13.42 9.28
N ALA A 191 9.20 13.24 7.97
CA ALA A 191 9.70 12.05 7.30
C ALA A 191 11.22 12.17 7.02
N GLY A 192 11.86 11.09 6.57
CA GLY A 192 13.26 11.14 6.11
C GLY A 192 14.28 11.25 7.25
N VAL A 193 13.97 10.64 8.39
CA VAL A 193 14.80 10.67 9.60
C VAL A 193 16.15 10.01 9.33
N GLN A 194 17.24 10.68 9.64
CA GLN A 194 18.58 10.11 9.50
C GLN A 194 18.89 9.23 10.71
N ILE A 195 19.04 7.92 10.47
CA ILE A 195 19.43 6.94 11.48
C ILE A 195 20.94 6.71 11.34
N PRO A 196 21.75 7.00 12.37
CA PRO A 196 23.16 6.69 12.33
C PRO A 196 23.36 5.17 12.44
N ALA A 197 23.98 4.56 11.44
CA ALA A 197 24.40 3.17 11.51
C ALA A 197 25.74 3.10 12.26
N LYS A 198 25.70 2.61 13.50
CA LYS A 198 26.87 2.55 14.39
C LYS A 198 27.49 1.16 14.45
N LEU A 199 28.81 1.11 14.53
CA LEU A 199 29.59 -0.05 14.95
C LEU A 199 30.46 0.37 16.14
N GLY A 200 30.06 -0.03 17.35
CA GLY A 200 30.59 0.58 18.57
C GLY A 200 30.28 2.09 18.60
N ASP A 201 31.29 2.92 18.87
CA ASP A 201 31.15 4.38 18.89
C ASP A 201 31.29 5.04 17.51
N GLN A 202 31.68 4.27 16.48
CA GLN A 202 31.89 4.80 15.13
C GLN A 202 30.58 4.81 14.33
N ILE A 203 30.26 5.97 13.73
CA ILE A 203 29.20 6.07 12.72
C ILE A 203 29.77 5.66 11.37
N LEU A 204 29.23 4.59 10.79
CA LEU A 204 29.63 4.09 9.47
C LEU A 204 28.92 4.83 8.34
N ALA A 205 27.62 5.12 8.52
CA ALA A 205 26.79 5.80 7.53
C ALA A 205 25.55 6.43 8.18
N GLN A 206 24.90 7.34 7.43
CA GLN A 206 23.56 7.85 7.75
C GLN A 206 22.54 7.16 6.84
N TYR A 207 21.55 6.50 7.43
CA TYR A 207 20.46 5.86 6.70
C TYR A 207 19.21 6.74 6.77
N THR A 208 18.66 7.11 5.61
CA THR A 208 17.39 7.84 5.55
C THR A 208 16.23 6.86 5.74
N SER A 209 15.59 6.95 6.90
CA SER A 209 14.43 6.14 7.25
C SER A 209 13.14 6.71 6.70
N ASP A 210 12.23 5.81 6.36
CA ASP A 210 10.89 6.09 5.89
C ASP A 210 9.88 6.25 7.05
N HIS A 211 10.35 6.25 8.29
CA HIS A 211 9.54 6.47 9.48
C HIS A 211 9.23 7.96 9.66
N LEU A 212 8.15 8.25 10.38
CA LEU A 212 7.84 9.60 10.83
C LEU A 212 8.46 9.83 12.21
N PHE A 213 9.23 10.90 12.38
CA PHE A 213 9.77 11.33 13.67
C PHE A 213 8.93 12.46 14.23
N ILE A 214 8.41 12.23 15.43
CA ILE A 214 7.39 13.07 16.05
C ILE A 214 7.96 13.63 17.35
N GLU A 215 7.90 14.95 17.51
CA GLU A 215 8.31 15.69 18.73
C GLU A 215 9.72 15.36 19.27
N ASN A 216 10.60 14.89 18.38
CA ASN A 216 11.90 14.36 18.72
C ASN A 216 11.90 13.21 19.76
N SER A 217 10.76 12.56 19.98
CA SER A 217 10.60 11.54 21.04
C SER A 217 10.06 10.20 20.54
N CYS A 218 9.36 10.18 19.39
CA CYS A 218 8.68 9.00 18.88
C CYS A 218 9.00 8.75 17.40
N LEU A 219 9.34 7.50 17.05
CA LEU A 219 9.30 7.02 15.67
C LEU A 219 7.96 6.33 15.39
N LEU A 220 7.35 6.64 14.26
CA LEU A 220 6.14 5.96 13.78
C LEU A 220 6.45 5.27 12.44
N ASN A 221 6.32 3.95 12.42
CA ASN A 221 6.36 3.14 11.21
C ASN A 221 4.94 2.90 10.70
N ILE A 222 4.70 3.19 9.41
CA ILE A 222 3.43 2.91 8.74
C ILE A 222 3.60 1.65 7.89
N ARG A 223 2.66 0.71 8.03
CA ARG A 223 2.56 -0.49 7.19
C ARG A 223 1.15 -0.62 6.62
N SER A 224 1.01 -1.40 5.54
CA SER A 224 -0.29 -1.64 4.92
C SER A 224 -0.38 -3.05 4.32
N LEU A 225 -1.61 -3.59 4.24
CA LEU A 225 -1.91 -4.88 3.61
C LEU A 225 -1.17 -6.09 4.23
N LEU A 226 -0.70 -5.95 5.47
CA LEU A 226 -0.21 -7.08 6.28
C LEU A 226 -1.33 -7.60 7.18
N ASP A 227 -1.34 -8.90 7.48
CA ASP A 227 -2.24 -9.46 8.50
C ASP A 227 -1.83 -8.98 9.90
N PHE A 228 -0.50 -8.91 10.14
CA PHE A 228 0.13 -8.36 11.33
C PHE A 228 1.50 -7.75 10.94
N PRO A 229 2.02 -6.74 11.67
CA PRO A 229 3.41 -6.34 11.49
C PRO A 229 4.36 -7.52 11.68
N THR A 230 5.38 -7.58 10.84
CA THR A 230 6.35 -8.68 10.87
C THR A 230 7.33 -8.52 12.03
N GLN A 231 7.98 -9.62 12.45
CA GLN A 231 9.06 -9.56 13.43
C GLN A 231 10.19 -8.62 12.99
N TYR A 232 10.44 -8.53 11.68
CA TYR A 232 11.40 -7.59 11.11
C TYR A 232 10.99 -6.13 11.36
N ASP A 233 9.70 -5.80 11.26
CA ASP A 233 9.22 -4.43 11.52
C ASP A 233 9.49 -4.03 12.98
N PHE A 234 9.19 -4.93 13.93
CA PHE A 234 9.51 -4.73 15.36
C PHE A 234 11.02 -4.63 15.61
N ALA A 235 11.82 -5.55 15.06
CA ALA A 235 13.27 -5.53 15.25
C ALA A 235 13.89 -4.25 14.68
N ARG A 236 13.45 -3.82 13.49
CA ARG A 236 13.97 -2.63 12.81
C ARG A 236 13.68 -1.35 13.58
N ILE A 237 12.44 -1.15 14.05
CA ILE A 237 12.13 0.05 14.84
C ILE A 237 12.90 0.04 16.15
N LYS A 238 13.06 -1.10 16.84
CA LYS A 238 13.94 -1.21 18.03
C LYS A 238 15.36 -0.78 17.75
N THR A 239 15.97 -1.26 16.66
CA THR A 239 17.31 -0.81 16.24
C THR A 239 17.38 0.70 16.05
N TYR A 240 16.36 1.31 15.44
CA TYR A 240 16.35 2.75 15.19
C TYR A 240 16.14 3.57 16.47
N LEU A 241 15.29 3.11 17.38
CA LEU A 241 15.12 3.73 18.70
C LEU A 241 16.45 3.74 19.47
N ASN A 242 17.16 2.61 19.51
CA ASN A 242 18.47 2.51 20.16
C ASN A 242 19.51 3.45 19.53
N ASN A 243 19.57 3.55 18.20
CA ASN A 243 20.56 4.40 17.53
C ASN A 243 20.28 5.91 17.70
N LEU A 244 19.02 6.29 17.88
CA LEU A 244 18.58 7.66 18.14
C LEU A 244 18.46 8.02 19.63
N GLY A 245 18.59 7.05 20.54
CA GLY A 245 18.39 7.27 21.97
C GLY A 245 16.94 7.57 22.36
N LEU A 246 15.97 7.01 21.62
CA LEU A 246 14.53 7.22 21.85
C LEU A 246 13.94 6.13 22.75
N LYS A 247 12.98 6.51 23.59
CA LYS A 247 12.37 5.61 24.58
C LYS A 247 11.26 4.73 24.00
N PHE A 248 10.61 5.16 22.93
CA PHE A 248 9.51 4.41 22.33
C PHE A 248 9.27 4.77 20.86
N GLY A 249 8.60 3.86 20.17
CA GLY A 249 8.05 4.06 18.84
C GLY A 249 6.72 3.36 18.69
N LEU A 250 6.10 3.56 17.54
CA LEU A 250 4.82 3.01 17.15
C LEU A 250 4.93 2.30 15.80
N ILE A 251 4.17 1.23 15.64
CA ILE A 251 3.88 0.64 14.33
C ILE A 251 2.37 0.74 14.11
N ALA A 252 1.95 1.49 13.09
CA ALA A 252 0.58 1.52 12.63
C ALA A 252 0.44 0.71 11.33
N ASN A 253 -0.19 -0.45 11.42
CA ASN A 253 -0.49 -1.31 10.28
C ASN A 253 -1.94 -1.11 9.83
N PHE A 254 -2.12 -0.48 8.67
CA PHE A 254 -3.38 -0.48 7.91
C PHE A 254 -3.53 -1.82 7.18
N GLY A 255 -3.77 -2.88 7.96
CA GLY A 255 -3.68 -4.27 7.53
C GLY A 255 -4.75 -4.69 6.53
N LYS A 256 -4.81 -5.99 6.22
CA LYS A 256 -5.80 -6.53 5.28
C LYS A 256 -7.24 -6.48 5.81
N LYS A 257 -7.40 -6.58 7.14
CA LYS A 257 -8.71 -6.67 7.81
C LYS A 257 -8.85 -5.73 9.02
N GLN A 258 -7.73 -5.28 9.57
CA GLN A 258 -7.71 -4.53 10.82
C GLN A 258 -6.69 -3.39 10.74
N LEU A 259 -7.02 -2.26 11.37
CA LEU A 259 -6.05 -1.24 11.74
C LEU A 259 -5.45 -1.59 13.10
N GLN A 260 -4.14 -1.82 13.13
CA GLN A 260 -3.42 -2.18 14.34
C GLN A 260 -2.41 -1.09 14.71
N ILE A 261 -2.35 -0.70 15.98
CA ILE A 261 -1.34 0.22 16.50
C ILE A 261 -0.59 -0.46 17.65
N TYR A 262 0.71 -0.67 17.47
CA TYR A 262 1.57 -1.30 18.46
C TYR A 262 2.57 -0.30 19.02
N GLY A 263 2.75 -0.29 20.34
CA GLY A 263 3.88 0.33 21.02
C GLY A 263 5.11 -0.57 20.95
N VAL A 264 6.27 0.03 20.70
CA VAL A 264 7.57 -0.66 20.70
C VAL A 264 8.56 0.12 21.56
N SER A 265 9.10 -0.53 22.59
CA SER A 265 10.22 -0.03 23.40
C SER A 265 11.56 -0.56 22.84
N PRO A 266 12.68 0.13 23.10
CA PRO A 266 14.01 -0.33 22.72
C PRO A 266 14.49 -1.59 23.47
N GLU A 267 13.91 -1.87 24.64
CA GLU A 267 14.16 -3.06 25.48
C GLU A 267 13.45 -4.32 24.94
#